data_AF-A0A3D4ZMZ4-F1
#
_entry.id   AF-A0A3D4ZMZ4-F1
#
_cell.length_a   1.000
_cell.length_b   1.000
_cell.length_c   1.000
_cell.angle_alpha   90.00
_cell.angle_beta   90.00
_cell.angle_gamma   90.00
#
_symmetry.space_group_name_H-M   'P 1'
#
loop_
_entity.id
_entity.type
_entity.pdbx_description
1 polymer ?
#
loop_
_entity_poly.entity_id
_entity_poly.type
_entity_poly.pdbx_seq_one_letter_code
_entity_poly.pdbx_strand_id
1 'polypeptide(L)' 'SRYPRDGRFIEEVGYYDPTKEPSVIKVDEEKAKKWISTGAQPTDTVKSLLKIAGVL' A
#
# COMPACT_ATOMS: atom_id res chain seq x y z
N SER A 1 3.82 2.37 15.84
CA SER A 1 4.82 1.57 15.10
C SER A 1 5.63 0.78 16.10
N ARG A 2 5.43 -0.56 16.19
CA ARG A 2 6.17 -1.44 17.12
C ARG A 2 6.96 -2.54 16.40
N TYR A 3 6.91 -2.57 15.07
CA TYR A 3 7.57 -3.58 14.25
C TYR A 3 8.66 -2.93 13.40
N PRO A 4 9.79 -3.61 13.19
CA PRO A 4 10.85 -3.11 12.31
C PRO A 4 10.33 -2.98 10.86
N ARG A 5 10.86 -2.01 10.12
CA ARG A 5 10.42 -1.68 8.74
C ARG A 5 10.47 -2.90 7.82
N ASP A 6 11.56 -3.64 7.89
CA ASP A 6 11.81 -4.82 7.05
C ASP A 6 11.50 -6.12 7.84
N GLY A 7 10.55 -6.04 8.77
CA GLY A 7 10.14 -7.12 9.65
C GLY A 7 9.03 -8.00 9.08
N ARG A 8 8.48 -8.85 9.96
CA ARG A 8 7.29 -9.65 9.64
C ARG A 8 6.10 -8.73 9.34
N PHE A 9 5.55 -8.85 8.15
CA PHE A 9 4.28 -8.22 7.77
C PHE A 9 3.13 -9.24 7.89
N ILE A 10 1.91 -8.73 7.96
CA ILE A 10 0.69 -9.56 8.04
C ILE A 10 0.33 -10.06 6.64
N GLU A 11 0.25 -9.15 5.68
CA GLU A 11 -0.20 -9.41 4.31
C GLU A 11 0.43 -8.41 3.34
N GLU A 12 0.77 -8.88 2.13
CA GLU A 12 1.24 -8.03 1.04
C GLU A 12 0.02 -7.61 0.19
N VAL A 13 -0.30 -6.32 0.21
CA VAL A 13 -1.42 -5.74 -0.55
C VAL A 13 -0.99 -5.18 -1.91
N GLY A 14 0.31 -5.13 -2.18
CA GLY A 14 0.85 -4.58 -3.42
C GLY A 14 2.30 -4.14 -3.30
N TYR A 15 2.84 -3.60 -4.39
CA TYR A 15 4.18 -3.05 -4.47
C TYR A 15 4.22 -1.76 -5.28
N TYR A 16 5.24 -0.96 -4.99
CA TYR A 16 5.59 0.25 -5.71
C TYR A 16 7.05 0.17 -6.14
N ASP A 17 7.28 0.29 -7.44
CA ASP A 17 8.60 0.33 -8.04
C ASP A 17 8.85 1.70 -8.70
N PRO A 18 9.58 2.61 -8.02
CA PRO A 18 9.93 3.92 -8.55
C PRO A 18 11.05 3.87 -9.59
N THR A 19 11.74 2.74 -9.78
CA THR A 19 12.92 2.65 -10.64
C THR A 19 12.58 2.45 -12.12
N LYS A 20 11.33 2.12 -12.42
CA LYS A 20 10.82 1.98 -13.79
C LYS A 20 10.20 3.30 -14.26
N GLU A 21 10.39 3.62 -15.54
CA GLU A 21 9.65 4.68 -16.24
C GLU A 21 8.68 4.03 -17.24
N PRO A 22 7.35 4.14 -17.04
CA PRO A 22 6.65 4.79 -15.94
C PRO A 22 6.69 3.98 -14.63
N SER A 23 6.60 4.68 -13.49
CA SER A 23 6.65 4.06 -12.16
C SER A 23 5.53 3.03 -12.00
N VAL A 24 5.90 1.81 -11.60
CA VAL A 24 4.95 0.69 -11.53
C VAL A 24 4.31 0.66 -10.16
N ILE A 25 2.99 0.85 -10.13
CA ILE A 25 2.17 0.71 -8.94
C ILE A 25 1.24 -0.48 -9.19
N LYS A 26 1.37 -1.54 -8.40
CA LYS A 26 0.41 -2.64 -8.38
C LYS A 26 -0.16 -2.77 -6.98
N VAL A 27 -1.47 -2.58 -6.86
CA VAL A 27 -2.19 -2.72 -5.61
C VAL A 27 -3.40 -3.62 -5.85
N ASP A 28 -3.62 -4.57 -4.96
CA ASP A 28 -4.83 -5.37 -4.91
C ASP A 28 -5.93 -4.54 -4.23
N GLU A 29 -6.86 -4.01 -5.02
CA GLU A 29 -7.88 -3.09 -4.52
C GLU A 29 -8.79 -3.73 -3.46
N GLU A 30 -9.12 -5.01 -3.62
CA GLU A 30 -10.04 -5.71 -2.71
C GLU A 30 -9.41 -5.85 -1.33
N LYS A 31 -8.14 -6.27 -1.29
CA LYS A 31 -7.39 -6.38 -0.04
C LYS A 31 -7.16 -5.02 0.58
N ALA A 32 -6.75 -4.03 -0.21
CA ALA A 32 -6.50 -2.69 0.28
C ALA A 32 -7.78 -2.06 0.89
N LYS A 33 -8.93 -2.17 0.21
CA LYS A 33 -10.24 -1.72 0.73
C LYS A 33 -10.62 -2.44 2.03
N LYS A 34 -10.42 -3.76 2.09
CA LYS A 34 -10.68 -4.56 3.31
C LYS A 34 -9.84 -4.08 4.49
N TRP A 35 -8.54 -3.88 4.30
CA TRP A 35 -7.65 -3.43 5.38
C TRP A 35 -7.96 -2.01 5.83
N ILE A 36 -8.25 -1.09 4.91
CA ILE A 36 -8.70 0.28 5.24
C ILE A 36 -10.01 0.23 6.04
N SER A 37 -10.98 -0.59 5.61
CA SER A 37 -12.25 -0.78 6.34
C SER A 37 -12.06 -1.41 7.72
N THR A 38 -11.01 -2.20 7.91
CA THR A 38 -10.65 -2.82 9.21
C THR A 38 -9.90 -1.83 10.12
N GLY A 39 -9.60 -0.62 9.64
CA GLY A 39 -8.94 0.44 10.41
C GLY A 39 -7.44 0.59 10.14
N ALA A 40 -6.92 0.03 9.05
CA ALA A 40 -5.54 0.28 8.64
C ALA A 40 -5.34 1.77 8.33
N GLN A 41 -4.34 2.38 8.96
CA GLN A 41 -3.97 3.78 8.73
C GLN A 41 -2.77 3.86 7.76
N PRO A 42 -2.99 4.28 6.50
CA PRO A 42 -1.89 4.46 5.56
C PRO A 42 -1.03 5.67 5.93
N THR A 43 0.27 5.58 5.69
CA THR A 43 1.18 6.72 5.76
C THR A 43 0.97 7.65 4.56
N ASP A 44 1.49 8.87 4.60
CA ASP A 44 1.24 9.89 3.57
C ASP A 44 1.67 9.47 2.16
N THR A 45 2.79 8.76 2.04
CA THR A 45 3.27 8.21 0.76
C THR A 45 2.34 7.11 0.25
N VAL A 46 1.96 6.16 1.11
CA VAL A 46 1.03 5.08 0.76
C VAL A 46 -0.34 5.62 0.36
N LYS A 47 -0.83 6.66 1.06
CA LYS A 47 -2.09 7.34 0.71
C LYS A 47 -2.05 7.94 -0.69
N SER A 48 -0.92 8.52 -1.09
CA SER A 48 -0.73 9.06 -2.43
C SER A 48 -0.73 7.95 -3.49
N LEU A 49 -0.06 6.83 -3.22
CA LEU A 49 -0.03 5.66 -4.11
C LEU A 49 -1.42 5.01 -4.25
N LEU A 50 -2.17 4.89 -3.16
CA LEU A 50 -3.54 4.34 -3.17
C LEU A 50 -4.52 5.23 -3.94
N LYS A 51 -4.36 6.55 -3.90
CA LYS A 51 -5.12 7.48 -4.74
C LYS A 51 -4.81 7.32 -6.23
N ILE A 52 -3.52 7.19 -6.58
CA ILE A 52 -3.10 6.94 -7.97
C ILE A 52 -3.67 5.61 -8.47
N ALA A 53 -3.72 4.60 -7.60
CA ALA A 53 -4.28 3.29 -7.89
C ALA A 53 -5.83 3.24 -7.90
N GLY A 54 -6.54 4.33 -7.57
CA GLY A 54 -8.01 4.37 -7.58
C GLY A 54 -8.69 3.65 -6.41
N VAL A 55 -7.95 3.36 -5.33
CA VAL A 55 -8.46 2.66 -4.14
C VAL A 55 -9.09 3.64 -3.13
N LEU A 56 -8.65 4.91 -3.15
CA LEU A 56 -9.02 6.00 -2.23
C LEU A 56 -9.46 7.27 -2.96
#